data_AF-A0AA42ULH6-F1
#
_entry.id   AF-A0AA42ULH6-F1
#
_cell.length_a   1.000
_cell.length_b   1.000
_cell.length_c   1.000
_cell.angle_alpha   90.00
_cell.angle_beta   90.00
_cell.angle_gamma   90.00
#
_symmetry.space_group_name_H-M   'P 1'
#
loop_
_entity.id
_entity.type
_entity.pdbx_description
1 polymer ?
#
loop_
_entity_poly.entity_id
_entity_poly.type
_entity_poly.pdbx_seq_one_letter_code
_entity_poly.pdbx_strand_id
1 'polypeptide(L)'
;MERRCPTVPTGSEIYISQIYDHKTGSFGVIQIYNPTDRVINLNNYTYRRRGDYNPSPPKPWTTNIALTGLLQPYSIYLIGVGVTSTSPIICNNPNYDLILNGSHGINDDDQIQLLKNGVVIDELRVDKTGTSMIRRPTAIAPKSVYTASDWYTGEPNCVTVGTPPLLDILKVERNIILPDYSLCKLPARIKLTLGGGSGVYQISNDNGVTYKPFINPWWTDISTSGDNTLFIQDKKNTGCYIKFKFDVVQNPLPKIAPIEMN
;
A
#
# COMPACT_ATOMS: atom_id res chain seq x y z
N MET A 1 10.59 -21.93 0.42
CA MET A 1 9.24 -21.96 -0.18
C MET A 1 8.37 -21.09 0.69
N GLU A 2 8.09 -19.85 0.28
CA GLU A 2 7.27 -18.93 1.06
C GLU A 2 5.81 -19.40 1.04
N ARG A 3 5.34 -19.95 2.16
CA ARG A 3 3.93 -20.33 2.32
C ARG A 3 3.15 -19.10 2.78
N ARG A 4 2.22 -18.69 1.93
CA ARG A 4 1.31 -17.56 2.12
C ARG A 4 0.35 -17.84 3.29
N CYS A 5 0.08 -16.81 4.08
CA CYS A 5 -0.98 -16.81 5.10
C CYS A 5 -2.34 -17.19 4.46
N PRO A 6 -3.28 -17.79 5.21
CA PRO A 6 -4.58 -18.12 4.68
C PRO A 6 -5.29 -16.82 4.30
N THR A 7 -5.44 -16.65 3.00
CA THR A 7 -6.42 -15.86 2.27
C THR A 7 -7.03 -14.67 3.04
N VAL A 8 -6.44 -13.48 2.85
CA VAL A 8 -7.22 -12.33 2.34
C VAL A 8 -8.16 -12.88 1.28
N PRO A 9 -9.45 -12.51 1.19
CA PRO A 9 -10.33 -13.00 0.13
C PRO A 9 -9.51 -13.07 -1.15
N THR A 10 -9.24 -14.29 -1.63
CA THR A 10 -8.46 -14.46 -2.85
C THR A 10 -9.37 -13.90 -3.91
N GLY A 11 -9.26 -12.59 -4.15
CA GLY A 11 -9.95 -11.95 -5.23
C GLY A 11 -9.58 -12.78 -6.43
N SER A 12 -10.55 -13.44 -7.06
CA SER A 12 -10.32 -14.18 -8.29
C SER A 12 -10.14 -13.23 -9.48
N GLU A 13 -9.97 -11.94 -9.18
CA GLU A 13 -10.27 -10.85 -10.07
C GLU A 13 -9.51 -9.59 -9.66
N ILE A 14 -9.18 -8.78 -10.66
CA ILE A 14 -8.53 -7.48 -10.47
C ILE A 14 -9.47 -6.47 -9.81
N TYR A 15 -8.92 -5.51 -9.08
CA TYR A 15 -9.70 -4.46 -8.41
C TYR A 15 -8.93 -3.14 -8.33
N ILE A 16 -9.66 -2.04 -8.12
CA ILE A 16 -9.12 -0.71 -7.88
C ILE A 16 -8.56 -0.68 -6.46
N SER A 17 -7.24 -0.56 -6.36
CA SER A 17 -6.56 -0.67 -5.09
C SER A 17 -6.14 0.67 -4.50
N GLN A 18 -5.93 1.67 -5.36
CA GLN A 18 -5.56 3.00 -4.92
C GLN A 18 -5.97 4.03 -5.95
N ILE A 19 -6.36 5.20 -5.47
CA ILE A 19 -6.32 6.43 -6.24
C ILE A 19 -5.46 7.46 -5.54
N TYR A 20 -4.83 8.29 -6.35
CA TYR A 20 -4.06 9.45 -5.93
C TYR A 20 -4.50 10.63 -6.79
N ASP A 21 -5.04 11.66 -6.17
CA ASP A 21 -5.34 12.94 -6.80
C ASP A 21 -4.39 13.98 -6.22
N HIS A 22 -3.45 14.50 -7.01
CA HIS A 22 -2.42 15.41 -6.52
C HIS A 22 -3.02 16.70 -5.96
N LYS A 23 -3.98 17.27 -6.68
CA LYS A 23 -4.71 18.48 -6.32
C LYS A 23 -5.93 18.63 -7.22
N THR A 24 -6.94 19.33 -6.71
CA THR A 24 -8.20 19.64 -7.42
C THR A 24 -7.98 19.98 -8.90
N GLY A 25 -8.63 19.19 -9.77
CA GLY A 25 -8.68 19.42 -11.21
C GLY A 25 -7.37 19.15 -11.95
N SER A 26 -6.40 18.49 -11.32
CA SER A 26 -5.06 18.26 -11.86
C SER A 26 -4.72 16.78 -12.04
N PHE A 27 -3.44 16.50 -12.25
CA PHE A 27 -2.89 15.16 -12.38
C PHE A 27 -3.38 14.20 -11.27
N GLY A 28 -3.70 12.97 -11.67
CA GLY A 28 -4.02 11.89 -10.76
C GLY A 28 -3.53 10.54 -11.28
N VAL A 29 -3.55 9.54 -10.39
CA VAL A 29 -3.17 8.16 -10.69
C VAL A 29 -4.25 7.23 -10.16
N ILE A 30 -4.56 6.21 -10.96
CA ILE A 30 -5.45 5.12 -10.57
C ILE A 30 -4.63 3.83 -10.68
N GLN A 31 -4.67 3.04 -9.61
CA GLN A 31 -3.97 1.77 -9.51
C GLN A 31 -4.98 0.63 -9.47
N ILE A 32 -4.83 -0.30 -10.39
CA ILE A 32 -5.55 -1.56 -10.42
C ILE A 32 -4.57 -2.66 -10.00
N TYR A 33 -5.02 -3.60 -9.17
CA TYR A 33 -4.18 -4.68 -8.64
C TYR A 33 -4.72 -6.05 -9.05
N ASN A 34 -3.81 -6.96 -9.38
CA ASN A 34 -4.10 -8.38 -9.55
C ASN A 34 -3.71 -9.17 -8.27
N PRO A 35 -4.68 -9.54 -7.41
CA PRO A 35 -4.41 -10.35 -6.22
C PRO A 35 -4.21 -11.85 -6.50
N THR A 36 -4.35 -12.30 -7.76
CA THR A 36 -4.28 -13.72 -8.11
C THR A 36 -2.84 -14.21 -8.32
N ASP A 37 -2.67 -15.53 -8.33
CA ASP A 37 -1.43 -16.21 -8.74
C ASP A 37 -1.32 -16.42 -10.25
N ARG A 38 -2.21 -15.81 -11.05
CA ARG A 38 -2.29 -16.00 -12.50
C ARG A 38 -2.10 -14.70 -13.25
N VAL A 39 -1.58 -14.83 -14.47
CA VAL A 39 -1.58 -13.73 -15.44
C VAL A 39 -3.01 -13.48 -15.88
N ILE A 40 -3.44 -12.22 -15.85
CA ILE A 40 -4.77 -11.79 -16.31
C ILE A 40 -4.61 -11.05 -17.64
N ASN A 41 -5.38 -11.46 -18.65
CA ASN A 41 -5.47 -10.74 -19.91
C ASN A 41 -6.52 -9.62 -19.79
N LEU A 42 -6.10 -8.38 -20.04
CA LEU A 42 -6.92 -7.20 -19.83
C LEU A 42 -7.88 -6.86 -20.99
N ASN A 43 -7.84 -7.59 -22.11
CA ASN A 43 -8.65 -7.28 -23.31
C ASN A 43 -10.17 -7.28 -23.08
N ASN A 44 -10.64 -7.95 -22.03
CA ASN A 44 -12.05 -8.01 -21.65
C ASN A 44 -12.42 -6.98 -20.57
N TYR A 45 -11.48 -6.12 -20.18
CA TYR A 45 -11.66 -5.17 -19.10
C TYR A 45 -11.79 -3.75 -19.62
N THR A 46 -12.59 -2.95 -18.92
CA THR A 46 -12.82 -1.55 -19.27
C THR A 46 -12.74 -0.72 -18.00
N TYR A 47 -11.94 0.35 -18.06
CA TYR A 47 -11.96 1.41 -17.09
C TYR A 47 -12.92 2.51 -17.56
N ARG A 48 -13.76 3.00 -16.66
CA ARG A 48 -14.56 4.20 -16.94
C ARG A 48 -14.67 5.12 -15.74
N ARG A 49 -14.80 6.42 -16.03
CA ARG A 49 -14.97 7.48 -15.05
C ARG A 49 -15.96 8.52 -15.54
N ARG A 50 -16.73 9.09 -14.63
CA ARG A 50 -17.58 10.26 -14.85
C ARG A 50 -17.55 11.19 -13.65
N GLY A 51 -17.82 12.45 -13.91
CA GLY A 51 -18.15 13.41 -12.85
C GLY A 51 -19.46 13.05 -12.15
N ASP A 52 -19.42 13.14 -10.83
CA ASP A 52 -20.48 12.86 -9.87
C ASP A 52 -20.87 11.38 -9.76
N TYR A 53 -21.24 10.99 -8.53
CA TYR A 53 -21.55 9.61 -8.19
C TYR A 53 -23.03 9.33 -8.30
N ASN A 54 -23.38 8.39 -9.18
CA ASN A 54 -24.78 8.04 -9.52
C ASN A 54 -25.67 9.28 -9.74
N PRO A 55 -25.29 10.18 -10.65
CA PRO A 55 -26.02 11.42 -10.85
C PRO A 55 -27.42 11.16 -11.37
N SER A 56 -28.35 12.01 -10.95
CA SER A 56 -29.72 12.06 -11.45
C SER A 56 -30.01 13.46 -11.99
N PRO A 57 -30.21 13.65 -13.32
CA PRO A 57 -30.24 12.62 -14.35
C PRO A 57 -28.84 12.00 -14.65
N PRO A 58 -28.78 10.81 -15.27
CA PRO A 58 -27.50 10.17 -15.62
C PRO A 58 -26.62 11.06 -16.49
N LYS A 59 -25.36 11.25 -16.09
CA LYS A 59 -24.32 11.94 -16.88
C LYS A 59 -23.55 10.94 -17.75
N PRO A 60 -23.10 11.36 -18.95
CA PRO A 60 -22.26 10.51 -19.80
C PRO A 60 -20.92 10.20 -19.11
N TRP A 61 -20.31 9.08 -19.50
CA TRP A 61 -18.96 8.74 -19.06
C TRP A 61 -17.94 9.69 -19.67
N THR A 62 -17.21 10.43 -18.83
CA THR A 62 -16.08 11.28 -19.25
C THR A 62 -14.96 10.45 -19.86
N THR A 63 -14.77 9.23 -19.35
CA THR A 63 -13.83 8.26 -19.89
C THR A 63 -14.47 6.89 -19.91
N ASN A 64 -14.27 6.14 -20.99
CA ASN A 64 -14.67 4.73 -21.11
C ASN A 64 -13.71 4.03 -22.07
N ILE A 65 -12.68 3.37 -21.52
CA ILE A 65 -11.52 2.88 -22.28
C ILE A 65 -11.28 1.41 -21.97
N ALA A 66 -11.14 0.62 -23.04
CA ALA A 66 -10.71 -0.77 -22.94
C ALA A 66 -9.27 -0.83 -22.44
N LEU A 67 -9.03 -1.66 -21.42
CA LEU A 67 -7.69 -1.96 -20.97
C LEU A 67 -7.05 -2.98 -21.92
N THR A 68 -5.74 -3.00 -21.98
CA THR A 68 -4.99 -3.90 -22.87
C THR A 68 -3.76 -4.46 -22.17
N GLY A 69 -3.22 -5.54 -22.71
CA GLY A 69 -2.01 -6.18 -22.21
C GLY A 69 -2.27 -7.30 -21.20
N LEU A 70 -1.19 -7.71 -20.54
CA LEU A 70 -1.17 -8.81 -19.59
C LEU A 70 -0.76 -8.27 -18.21
N LEU A 71 -1.61 -8.45 -17.21
CA LEU A 71 -1.32 -8.10 -15.83
C LEU A 71 -0.79 -9.33 -15.08
N GLN A 72 0.49 -9.28 -14.71
CA GLN A 72 1.16 -10.37 -14.00
C GLN A 72 0.54 -10.63 -12.61
N PRO A 73 0.73 -11.85 -12.05
CA PRO A 73 0.35 -12.14 -10.67
C PRO A 73 0.92 -11.09 -9.70
N TYR A 74 0.13 -10.68 -8.71
CA TYR A 74 0.56 -9.75 -7.66
C TYR A 74 1.12 -8.41 -8.15
N SER A 75 0.80 -8.04 -9.38
CA SER A 75 1.28 -6.82 -10.02
C SER A 75 0.16 -5.81 -10.16
N ILE A 76 0.55 -4.59 -10.52
CA ILE A 76 -0.35 -3.46 -10.68
C ILE A 76 -0.41 -3.01 -12.14
N TYR A 77 -1.52 -2.37 -12.47
CA TYR A 77 -1.71 -1.62 -13.70
C TYR A 77 -1.97 -0.16 -13.33
N LEU A 78 -1.14 0.76 -13.83
CA LEU A 78 -1.18 2.18 -13.50
C LEU A 78 -1.77 3.00 -14.64
N ILE A 79 -2.82 3.73 -14.31
CA ILE A 79 -3.46 4.69 -15.21
C ILE A 79 -3.12 6.10 -14.72
N GLY A 80 -2.40 6.85 -15.55
CA GLY A 80 -2.16 8.28 -15.34
C GLY A 80 -3.31 9.10 -15.90
N VAL A 81 -3.92 9.96 -15.08
CA VAL A 81 -5.03 10.85 -15.45
C VAL A 81 -4.54 12.29 -15.50
N GLY A 82 -4.81 12.99 -16.61
CA GLY A 82 -4.39 14.39 -16.75
C GLY A 82 -2.88 14.58 -16.80
N VAL A 83 -2.12 13.53 -17.12
CA VAL A 83 -0.67 13.60 -17.33
C VAL A 83 -0.40 14.34 -18.64
N THR A 84 0.49 15.32 -18.58
CA THR A 84 0.99 16.09 -19.73
C THR A 84 2.51 16.15 -19.68
N SER A 85 3.16 16.55 -20.78
CA SER A 85 4.61 16.80 -20.82
C SER A 85 5.09 17.88 -19.85
N THR A 86 4.18 18.68 -19.29
CA THR A 86 4.44 19.74 -18.31
C THR A 86 3.95 19.40 -16.90
N SER A 87 3.41 18.20 -16.71
CA SER A 87 2.99 17.75 -15.38
C SER A 87 4.21 17.67 -14.45
N PRO A 88 4.11 18.22 -13.23
CA PRO A 88 5.20 18.10 -12.26
C PRO A 88 5.53 16.63 -12.02
N ILE A 89 6.82 16.34 -11.84
CA ILE A 89 7.27 15.01 -11.44
C ILE A 89 6.72 14.75 -10.04
N ILE A 90 5.69 13.92 -9.97
CA ILE A 90 5.02 13.53 -8.74
C ILE A 90 5.17 12.02 -8.59
N CYS A 91 5.28 11.56 -7.34
CA CYS A 91 5.41 10.14 -6.99
C CYS A 91 6.60 9.41 -7.67
N ASN A 92 7.75 10.08 -7.82
CA ASN A 92 8.94 9.55 -8.53
C ASN A 92 8.71 9.20 -10.02
N ASN A 93 7.67 9.74 -10.65
CA ASN A 93 7.30 9.47 -12.05
C ASN A 93 7.16 7.97 -12.34
N PRO A 94 6.11 7.30 -11.81
CA PRO A 94 5.90 5.89 -12.07
C PRO A 94 5.66 5.66 -13.58
N ASN A 95 6.11 4.52 -14.08
CA ASN A 95 5.81 4.11 -15.45
C ASN A 95 4.32 3.77 -15.54
N TYR A 96 3.55 4.57 -16.29
CA TYR A 96 2.13 4.31 -16.52
C TYR A 96 1.94 3.28 -17.63
N ASP A 97 1.03 2.33 -17.41
CA ASP A 97 0.59 1.40 -18.44
C ASP A 97 -0.43 2.04 -19.40
N LEU A 98 -1.16 3.05 -18.91
CA LEU A 98 -2.11 3.84 -19.69
C LEU A 98 -2.04 5.31 -19.28
N ILE A 99 -1.98 6.21 -20.27
CA ILE A 99 -2.03 7.66 -20.04
C ILE A 99 -3.29 8.23 -20.68
N LEU A 100 -4.10 8.92 -19.87
CA LEU A 100 -5.32 9.60 -20.28
C LEU A 100 -5.05 11.08 -20.50
N ASN A 101 -4.44 11.38 -21.65
CA ASN A 101 -4.18 12.75 -22.09
C ASN A 101 -5.50 13.52 -22.26
N GLY A 102 -5.53 14.78 -21.81
CA GLY A 102 -6.70 15.66 -21.96
C GLY A 102 -7.91 15.31 -21.09
N SER A 103 -7.84 14.26 -20.25
CA SER A 103 -8.82 14.06 -19.20
C SER A 103 -8.59 15.09 -18.09
N HIS A 104 -9.65 15.82 -17.71
CA HIS A 104 -9.64 16.63 -16.49
C HIS A 104 -9.25 15.75 -15.30
N GLY A 105 -8.63 16.34 -14.29
CA GLY A 105 -8.21 15.62 -13.09
C GLY A 105 -9.29 14.79 -12.42
N ILE A 106 -8.85 13.94 -11.50
CA ILE A 106 -9.77 13.30 -10.54
C ILE A 106 -10.36 14.42 -9.67
N ASN A 107 -11.65 14.38 -9.39
CA ASN A 107 -12.30 15.37 -8.53
C ASN A 107 -13.15 14.72 -7.43
N ASP A 108 -13.66 15.54 -6.52
CA ASP A 108 -14.64 15.11 -5.52
C ASP A 108 -15.89 14.59 -6.22
N ASP A 109 -16.49 13.55 -5.63
CA ASP A 109 -17.68 12.86 -6.12
C ASP A 109 -17.52 12.11 -7.45
N ASP A 110 -16.34 12.08 -8.07
CA ASP A 110 -16.10 11.25 -9.26
C ASP A 110 -16.50 9.79 -9.03
N GLN A 111 -17.15 9.20 -10.02
CA GLN A 111 -17.42 7.77 -10.05
C GLN A 111 -16.45 7.07 -10.98
N ILE A 112 -15.76 6.07 -10.44
CA ILE A 112 -14.83 5.22 -11.16
C ILE A 112 -15.34 3.78 -11.12
N GLN A 113 -15.35 3.13 -12.27
CA GLN A 113 -15.75 1.73 -12.37
C GLN A 113 -14.73 0.93 -13.20
N LEU A 114 -14.54 -0.31 -12.76
CA LEU A 114 -13.84 -1.35 -13.49
C LEU A 114 -14.87 -2.39 -13.94
N LEU A 115 -14.83 -2.73 -15.23
CA LEU A 115 -15.75 -3.67 -15.85
C LEU A 115 -14.99 -4.85 -16.42
N LYS A 116 -15.67 -5.99 -16.48
CA LYS A 116 -15.27 -7.19 -17.21
C LYS A 116 -16.42 -7.63 -18.10
N ASN A 117 -16.19 -7.77 -19.41
CA ASN A 117 -17.22 -8.13 -20.39
C ASN A 117 -18.48 -7.25 -20.28
N GLY A 118 -18.31 -5.94 -20.01
CA GLY A 118 -19.41 -4.99 -19.84
C GLY A 118 -20.14 -5.03 -18.49
N VAL A 119 -19.75 -5.92 -17.57
CA VAL A 119 -20.31 -5.99 -16.20
C VAL A 119 -19.39 -5.26 -15.22
N VAL A 120 -19.94 -4.40 -14.37
CA VAL A 120 -19.18 -3.73 -13.30
C VAL A 120 -18.71 -4.76 -12.28
N ILE A 121 -17.39 -4.85 -12.09
CA ILE A 121 -16.77 -5.73 -11.11
C ILE A 121 -16.31 -4.96 -9.88
N ASP A 122 -15.79 -3.74 -10.05
CA ASP A 122 -15.35 -2.89 -8.94
C ASP A 122 -15.78 -1.44 -9.14
N GLU A 123 -16.09 -0.76 -8.05
CA GLU A 123 -16.54 0.64 -8.05
C GLU A 123 -15.92 1.44 -6.91
N LEU A 124 -15.61 2.70 -7.23
CA LEU A 124 -15.14 3.71 -6.30
C LEU A 124 -15.91 5.02 -6.52
N ARG A 125 -16.28 5.66 -5.43
CA ARG A 125 -16.62 7.09 -5.37
C ARG A 125 -15.45 7.83 -4.76
N VAL A 126 -15.00 8.89 -5.40
CA VAL A 126 -13.94 9.73 -4.84
C VAL A 126 -14.52 10.58 -3.71
N ASP A 127 -13.92 10.50 -2.52
CA ASP A 127 -14.45 11.14 -1.30
C ASP A 127 -14.19 12.65 -1.22
N LYS A 128 -13.10 13.13 -1.85
CA LYS A 128 -12.72 14.55 -1.91
C LYS A 128 -11.67 14.80 -3.00
N THR A 129 -11.56 16.04 -3.49
CA THR A 129 -10.44 16.47 -4.33
C THR A 129 -9.13 16.53 -3.54
N GLY A 130 -7.99 16.32 -4.20
CA GLY A 130 -6.67 16.35 -3.58
C GLY A 130 -6.58 15.26 -2.51
N THR A 131 -6.73 13.99 -2.89
CA THR A 131 -6.82 12.89 -1.92
C THR A 131 -5.93 11.72 -2.30
N SER A 132 -5.61 10.90 -1.31
CA SER A 132 -5.26 9.51 -1.56
C SER A 132 -6.31 8.61 -0.92
N MET A 133 -6.86 7.71 -1.72
CA MET A 133 -7.71 6.64 -1.23
C MET A 133 -7.03 5.31 -1.50
N ILE A 134 -6.76 4.56 -0.44
CA ILE A 134 -6.09 3.26 -0.50
C ILE A 134 -7.06 2.20 0.00
N ARG A 135 -7.25 1.13 -0.77
CA ARG A 135 -8.13 0.03 -0.39
C ARG A 135 -7.56 -0.66 0.85
N ARG A 136 -8.41 -0.88 1.85
CA ARG A 136 -8.01 -1.59 3.07
C ARG A 136 -7.68 -3.04 2.73
N PRO A 137 -6.61 -3.62 3.31
CA PRO A 137 -6.27 -5.03 3.10
C PRO A 137 -7.37 -6.00 3.54
N THR A 138 -8.17 -5.60 4.53
CA THR A 138 -9.30 -6.38 5.05
C THR A 138 -10.59 -6.22 4.23
N ALA A 139 -10.64 -5.33 3.25
CA ALA A 139 -11.80 -5.14 2.42
C ALA A 139 -12.00 -6.34 1.48
N ILE A 140 -13.26 -6.72 1.27
CA ILE A 140 -13.60 -7.67 0.22
C ILE A 140 -13.62 -6.90 -1.10
N ALA A 141 -12.69 -7.26 -2.00
CA ALA A 141 -12.57 -6.68 -3.33
C ALA A 141 -12.37 -7.78 -4.39
N PRO A 142 -12.83 -7.59 -5.64
CA PRO A 142 -13.54 -6.40 -6.13
C PRO A 142 -14.99 -6.32 -5.60
N LYS A 143 -15.59 -5.12 -5.60
CA LYS A 143 -16.98 -4.91 -5.18
C LYS A 143 -17.68 -3.96 -6.15
N SER A 144 -18.77 -4.43 -6.78
CA SER A 144 -19.49 -3.68 -7.82
C SER A 144 -20.29 -2.47 -7.32
N VAL A 145 -20.31 -2.23 -6.01
CA VAL A 145 -20.96 -1.08 -5.36
C VAL A 145 -19.98 -0.49 -4.37
N TYR A 146 -19.75 0.82 -4.45
CA TYR A 146 -18.86 1.51 -3.54
C TYR A 146 -19.28 1.34 -2.06
N THR A 147 -18.30 1.08 -1.19
CA THR A 147 -18.47 1.07 0.27
C THR A 147 -17.34 1.89 0.89
N ALA A 148 -17.66 3.02 1.53
CA ALA A 148 -16.65 3.92 2.09
C ALA A 148 -15.75 3.27 3.16
N SER A 149 -16.28 2.32 3.94
CA SER A 149 -15.51 1.61 4.97
C SER A 149 -14.38 0.75 4.40
N ASP A 150 -14.37 0.46 3.10
CA ASP A 150 -13.34 -0.34 2.45
C ASP A 150 -12.06 0.46 2.13
N TRP A 151 -12.05 1.76 2.42
CA TRP A 151 -10.97 2.67 2.04
C TRP A 151 -10.34 3.37 3.24
N TYR A 152 -9.05 3.67 3.10
CA TYR A 152 -8.36 4.71 3.84
C TYR A 152 -8.33 5.96 2.97
N THR A 153 -8.97 7.03 3.43
CA THR A 153 -9.00 8.33 2.74
C THR A 153 -8.15 9.33 3.52
N GLY A 154 -7.29 10.07 2.83
CA GLY A 154 -6.43 11.05 3.44
C GLY A 154 -5.96 12.15 2.48
N GLU A 155 -5.06 12.98 2.97
CA GLU A 155 -4.31 13.95 2.14
C GLU A 155 -3.50 13.24 1.05
N PRO A 156 -3.20 13.92 -0.06
CA PRO A 156 -2.56 13.28 -1.20
C PRO A 156 -1.14 12.87 -0.83
N ASN A 157 -0.90 11.55 -0.84
CA ASN A 157 0.35 10.93 -0.47
C ASN A 157 0.78 9.91 -1.53
N CYS A 158 1.97 10.13 -2.08
CA CYS A 158 2.57 9.31 -3.12
C CYS A 158 3.28 8.04 -2.64
N VAL A 159 3.44 7.84 -1.33
CA VAL A 159 4.34 6.79 -0.78
C VAL A 159 4.06 5.39 -1.33
N THR A 160 2.79 5.07 -1.61
CA THR A 160 2.39 3.74 -2.08
C THR A 160 1.98 3.69 -3.56
N VAL A 161 2.02 4.82 -4.27
CA VAL A 161 1.71 4.85 -5.70
C VAL A 161 2.76 4.05 -6.46
N GLY A 162 2.32 3.15 -7.33
CA GLY A 162 3.23 2.30 -8.08
C GLY A 162 3.78 1.12 -7.28
N THR A 163 3.26 0.90 -6.07
CA THR A 163 3.53 -0.31 -5.29
C THR A 163 2.25 -1.13 -5.17
N PRO A 164 2.31 -2.47 -5.34
CA PRO A 164 1.20 -3.34 -4.98
C PRO A 164 0.68 -3.00 -3.58
N PRO A 165 -0.64 -3.07 -3.35
CA PRO A 165 -1.20 -2.84 -2.03
C PRO A 165 -0.48 -3.73 -1.04
N LEU A 166 -0.05 -3.15 0.07
CA LEU A 166 0.50 -3.93 1.17
C LEU A 166 -0.63 -4.87 1.61
N LEU A 167 -0.55 -6.15 1.24
CA LEU A 167 -1.39 -7.21 1.77
C LEU A 167 -1.05 -7.33 3.27
N ASP A 168 -1.64 -6.48 4.11
CA ASP A 168 -1.38 -6.41 5.55
C ASP A 168 0.12 -6.52 5.90
N ILE A 169 0.97 -5.81 5.16
CA ILE A 169 2.38 -5.67 5.55
C ILE A 169 2.47 -4.41 6.41
N LEU A 170 2.24 -4.63 7.71
CA LEU A 170 3.01 -4.07 8.82
C LEU A 170 3.63 -2.68 8.58
N LYS A 171 3.05 -1.62 9.16
CA LYS A 171 3.72 -0.30 9.24
C LYS A 171 4.75 -0.33 10.38
N VAL A 172 6.03 -0.40 10.04
CA VAL A 172 7.13 -0.25 11.03
C VAL A 172 7.45 1.24 11.17
N GLU A 173 7.06 1.84 12.31
CA GLU A 173 7.48 3.20 12.67
C GLU A 173 8.78 3.12 13.46
N ARG A 174 9.89 3.61 12.88
CA ARG A 174 11.17 3.76 13.59
C ARG A 174 11.12 5.00 14.49
N ASN A 175 10.71 4.83 15.75
CA ASN A 175 11.03 5.82 16.79
C ASN A 175 12.29 5.37 17.52
N ILE A 176 13.46 5.83 17.06
CA ILE A 176 14.71 5.69 17.81
C ILE A 176 14.71 6.78 18.88
N ILE A 177 14.32 6.42 20.10
CA ILE A 177 14.57 7.27 21.27
C ILE A 177 15.87 6.76 21.87
N LEU A 178 16.97 7.50 21.65
CA LEU A 178 18.21 7.26 22.36
C LEU A 178 18.06 7.87 23.77
N PRO A 179 18.13 7.09 24.86
CA PRO A 179 18.32 7.69 26.16
C PRO A 179 19.70 8.36 26.16
N ASP A 180 19.77 9.60 26.62
CA ASP A 180 21.04 10.19 27.02
C ASP A 180 21.69 9.28 28.08
N TYR A 181 23.03 9.31 28.11
CA TYR A 181 23.95 8.66 29.04
C TYR A 181 24.74 7.41 28.56
N SER A 182 25.93 7.34 29.15
CA SER A 182 27.23 6.87 28.69
C SER A 182 27.45 5.36 28.52
N LEU A 183 28.36 5.03 27.58
CA LEU A 183 29.30 3.89 27.57
C LEU A 183 28.77 2.52 28.05
N CYS A 184 27.99 1.87 27.21
CA CYS A 184 28.00 0.41 26.97
C CYS A 184 27.17 0.14 25.70
N LYS A 185 27.41 -0.96 25.00
CA LYS A 185 26.62 -1.38 23.82
C LYS A 185 25.13 -1.40 24.17
N LEU A 186 24.38 -0.35 23.86
CA LEU A 186 22.95 -0.29 24.12
C LEU A 186 22.19 -0.94 22.96
N PRO A 187 21.15 -1.73 23.24
CA PRO A 187 20.31 -2.28 22.19
C PRO A 187 19.51 -1.16 21.51
N ALA A 188 19.41 -1.22 20.18
CA ALA A 188 18.43 -0.43 19.46
C ALA A 188 17.03 -0.95 19.81
N ARG A 189 16.09 -0.04 20.12
CA ARG A 189 14.68 -0.40 20.32
C ARG A 189 13.89 -0.23 19.05
N ILE A 190 13.17 -1.27 18.65
CA ILE A 190 12.20 -1.21 17.57
C ILE A 190 10.79 -1.25 18.15
N LYS A 191 9.95 -0.30 17.72
CA LYS A 191 8.51 -0.34 17.94
C LYS A 191 7.86 -1.02 16.73
N LEU A 192 7.12 -2.09 16.98
CA LEU A 192 6.25 -2.70 15.98
C LEU A 192 4.80 -2.32 16.31
N THR A 193 4.17 -1.62 15.38
CA THR A 193 2.73 -1.32 15.45
C THR A 193 2.03 -2.10 14.35
N LEU A 194 1.11 -2.99 14.73
CA LEU A 194 0.25 -3.68 13.77
C LEU A 194 -0.94 -2.78 13.42
N GLY A 195 -1.23 -2.61 12.13
CA GLY A 195 -2.45 -1.99 11.65
C GLY A 195 -3.47 -3.05 11.24
N GLY A 196 -4.34 -3.48 12.15
CA GLY A 196 -5.43 -4.42 11.84
C GLY A 196 -5.23 -5.86 12.33
N GLY A 197 -6.33 -6.62 12.32
CA GLY A 197 -6.50 -8.03 12.71
C GLY A 197 -7.04 -8.25 14.14
N SER A 198 -7.81 -9.33 14.33
CA SER A 198 -8.50 -9.69 15.59
C SER A 198 -7.84 -10.85 16.36
N GLY A 199 -6.60 -11.21 15.98
CA GLY A 199 -5.87 -12.37 16.49
C GLY A 199 -4.83 -12.05 17.57
N VAL A 200 -4.39 -13.08 18.30
CA VAL A 200 -3.22 -13.01 19.19
C VAL A 200 -1.99 -13.27 18.33
N TYR A 201 -1.08 -12.30 18.22
CA TYR A 201 0.12 -12.43 17.41
C TYR A 201 1.27 -13.05 18.20
N GLN A 202 2.19 -13.69 17.48
CA GLN A 202 3.47 -14.13 18.01
C GLN A 202 4.62 -13.65 17.12
N ILE A 203 5.78 -13.44 17.72
CA ILE A 203 6.99 -13.01 17.03
C ILE A 203 8.18 -13.91 17.36
N SER A 204 9.03 -14.12 16.36
CA SER A 204 10.32 -14.79 16.47
C SER A 204 11.44 -13.83 16.01
N ASN A 205 12.53 -13.83 16.77
CA ASN A 205 13.77 -13.11 16.47
C ASN A 205 14.97 -14.06 16.25
N ASP A 206 14.70 -15.34 16.10
CA ASP A 206 15.67 -16.43 15.95
C ASP A 206 15.41 -17.24 14.68
N ASN A 207 15.05 -16.54 13.60
CA ASN A 207 14.79 -17.12 12.29
C ASN A 207 13.63 -18.14 12.25
N GLY A 208 12.60 -17.92 13.06
CA GLY A 208 11.40 -18.77 13.12
C GLY A 208 11.53 -19.99 14.04
N VAL A 209 12.54 -20.04 14.91
CA VAL A 209 12.77 -21.19 15.81
C VAL A 209 11.88 -21.11 17.05
N THR A 210 11.74 -19.94 17.69
CA THR A 210 10.88 -19.73 18.86
C THR A 210 9.95 -18.54 18.69
N TYR A 211 8.68 -18.72 19.06
CA TYR A 211 7.64 -17.70 18.94
C TYR A 211 7.11 -17.26 20.30
N LYS A 212 7.07 -15.94 20.54
CA LYS A 212 6.56 -15.33 21.78
C LYS A 212 5.31 -14.49 21.47
N PRO A 213 4.23 -14.61 22.25
CA PRO A 213 3.06 -13.75 22.07
C PRO A 213 3.43 -12.28 22.32
N PHE A 214 2.81 -11.35 21.60
CA PHE A 214 2.98 -9.92 21.86
C PHE A 214 1.67 -9.13 21.87
N ILE A 215 1.69 -8.01 22.58
CA ILE A 215 0.60 -7.02 22.65
C ILE A 215 0.98 -5.84 21.77
N ASN A 216 0.08 -5.39 20.91
CA ASN A 216 0.29 -4.23 20.05
C ASN A 216 0.09 -2.92 20.84
N PRO A 217 1.02 -1.95 20.81
CA PRO A 217 2.33 -1.97 20.15
C PRO A 217 3.38 -2.75 20.96
N TRP A 218 4.27 -3.45 20.25
CA TRP A 218 5.34 -4.24 20.88
C TRP A 218 6.71 -3.58 20.73
N TRP A 219 7.55 -3.78 21.73
CA TRP A 219 8.90 -3.27 21.81
C TRP A 219 9.88 -4.43 21.95
N THR A 220 10.99 -4.36 21.21
CA THR A 220 12.13 -5.23 21.45
C THR A 220 13.43 -4.48 21.38
N ASP A 221 14.34 -4.89 22.25
CA ASP A 221 15.75 -4.57 22.24
C ASP A 221 16.45 -5.45 21.19
N ILE A 222 17.32 -4.87 20.37
CA ILE A 222 18.16 -5.58 19.39
C ILE A 222 19.61 -5.15 19.63
N SER A 223 20.46 -6.11 19.96
CA SER A 223 21.79 -5.86 20.51
C SER A 223 22.92 -5.81 19.49
N THR A 224 22.66 -6.07 18.21
CA THR A 224 23.72 -6.18 17.19
C THR A 224 23.40 -5.41 15.91
N SER A 225 24.42 -4.71 15.41
CA SER A 225 24.40 -4.11 14.09
C SER A 225 24.39 -5.19 12.99
N GLY A 226 23.78 -4.88 11.85
CA GLY A 226 23.69 -5.76 10.69
C GLY A 226 22.25 -6.18 10.32
N ASP A 227 22.17 -7.06 9.32
CA ASP A 227 20.92 -7.59 8.78
C ASP A 227 20.19 -8.45 9.84
N ASN A 228 19.08 -7.93 10.33
CA ASN A 228 18.21 -8.61 11.27
C ASN A 228 16.93 -9.06 10.54
N THR A 229 16.40 -10.21 10.97
CA THR A 229 15.14 -10.75 10.45
C THR A 229 14.20 -11.10 11.58
N LEU A 230 12.98 -10.54 11.54
CA LEU A 230 11.88 -10.90 12.44
C LEU A 230 10.81 -11.69 11.67
N PHE A 231 10.19 -12.63 12.38
CA PHE A 231 9.10 -13.47 11.86
C PHE A 231 7.86 -13.21 12.70
N ILE A 232 6.75 -12.78 12.10
CA ILE A 232 5.49 -12.51 12.80
C ILE A 232 4.43 -13.51 12.31
N GLN A 233 3.71 -14.16 13.21
CA GLN A 233 2.63 -15.09 12.89
C GLN A 233 1.38 -14.87 13.74
N ASP A 234 0.22 -15.34 13.27
CA ASP A 234 -0.98 -15.48 14.10
C ASP A 234 -0.87 -16.76 14.94
N LYS A 235 -1.14 -16.67 16.25
CA LYS A 235 -1.11 -17.80 17.21
C LYS A 235 -1.99 -18.97 16.77
N LYS A 236 -3.03 -18.76 15.96
CA LYS A 236 -3.92 -19.82 15.47
C LYS A 236 -3.38 -20.59 14.26
N ASN A 237 -2.39 -20.06 13.54
CA ASN A 237 -1.89 -20.65 12.29
C ASN A 237 -0.37 -20.91 12.38
N THR A 238 0.00 -22.09 12.89
CA THR A 238 1.39 -22.51 13.19
C THR A 238 2.33 -22.67 11.97
N GLY A 239 1.94 -22.19 10.79
CA GLY A 239 2.74 -22.32 9.56
C GLY A 239 2.72 -21.11 8.63
N CYS A 240 2.20 -19.96 9.09
CA CYS A 240 2.02 -18.75 8.29
C CYS A 240 2.71 -17.57 8.97
N TYR A 241 3.79 -17.06 8.36
CA TYR A 241 4.58 -15.98 8.94
C TYR A 241 4.89 -14.88 7.92
N ILE A 242 4.95 -13.65 8.39
CA ILE A 242 5.51 -12.51 7.68
C ILE A 242 6.98 -12.40 8.07
N LYS A 243 7.86 -12.33 7.06
CA LYS A 243 9.30 -12.12 7.26
C LYS A 243 9.62 -10.64 7.07
N PHE A 244 10.10 -9.99 8.12
CA PHE A 244 10.57 -8.61 8.09
C PHE A 244 12.09 -8.58 8.17
N LYS A 245 12.75 -8.03 7.13
CA LYS A 245 14.19 -7.80 7.11
C LYS A 245 14.47 -6.32 7.30
N PHE A 246 15.44 -6.00 8.15
CA PHE A 246 15.90 -4.64 8.37
C PHE A 246 17.36 -4.67 8.80
N ASP A 247 18.08 -3.62 8.44
CA ASP A 247 19.44 -3.41 8.91
C ASP A 247 19.43 -2.47 10.11
N VAL A 248 20.16 -2.85 11.16
CA VAL A 248 20.44 -1.98 12.29
C VAL A 248 21.83 -1.40 12.08
N VAL A 249 21.89 -0.17 11.59
CA VAL A 249 23.14 0.58 11.47
C VAL A 249 23.40 1.31 12.78
N GLN A 250 24.34 0.80 13.57
CA GLN A 250 24.86 1.54 14.71
C GLN A 250 25.87 2.56 14.19
N ASN A 251 25.48 3.83 14.08
CA ASN A 251 26.44 4.88 13.77
C ASN A 251 27.45 4.98 14.92
N PRO A 252 28.77 4.88 14.66
CA PRO A 252 29.76 5.17 15.68
C PRO A 252 29.56 6.63 16.12
N LEU A 253 29.64 6.88 17.44
CA LEU A 253 29.64 8.24 17.95
C LEU A 253 30.78 9.03 17.30
N PRO A 254 30.61 10.36 17.09
CA PRO A 254 31.71 11.23 16.71
C PRO A 254 32.87 10.99 17.69
N LYS A 255 34.09 10.78 17.18
CA LYS A 255 35.27 10.74 18.03
C LYS A 255 35.36 12.08 18.75
N ILE A 256 35.24 12.07 20.08
CA ILE A 256 35.56 13.26 20.87
C ILE A 256 37.05 13.49 20.68
N ALA A 257 37.42 14.65 20.13
CA ALA A 257 38.83 15.02 20.02
C ALA A 257 39.45 15.02 21.42
N PRO A 258 40.68 14.50 21.60
CA PRO A 258 41.34 14.57 22.89
C PRO A 258 41.42 16.04 23.32
N ILE A 259 41.03 16.30 24.56
CA ILE A 259 41.22 17.61 25.19
C ILE A 259 42.75 17.79 25.32
N GLU A 260 43.32 18.68 24.53
CA GLU A 260 44.69 19.14 24.80
C GLU A 260 44.65 19.90 26.12
N MET A 261 45.20 19.29 27.17
CA MET A 261 45.49 19.99 28.41
C MET A 261 46.78 20.80 28.19
N ASN A 262 46.63 22.11 28.07
CA ASN A 262 47.74 23.07 28.15
C ASN A 262 48.33 23.11 29.56
#